data_AF-A0A699WZJ3-F1
#
_entry.id   AF-A0A699WZJ3-F1
#
_cell.length_a   1.000
_cell.length_b   1.000
_cell.length_c   1.000
_cell.angle_alpha   90.00
_cell.angle_beta   90.00
_cell.angle_gamma   90.00
#
_symmetry.space_group_name_H-M   'P 1'
#
loop_
_entity.id
_entity.type
_entity.pdbx_description
1 polymer ?
#
loop_
_entity_poly.entity_id
_entity_poly.type
_entity_poly.pdbx_seq_one_letter_code
_entity_poly.pdbx_strand_id
1 'polypeptide(L)'
;RAVVQTEARFGLEHIAQVLLGLRNPHIDSYGHDGLPVYGQGKALSGDMQLWLSVLRQCLLNGLLEKDIDSIGLIHITEKGIDFIENPQRMTLTKDHDFEAEKQEEEDEEKT
;
A
#
# COMPACT_ATOMS: atom_id res chain seq x y z
N ARG A 1 3.69 8.78 3.91
CA ARG A 1 2.83 9.76 4.63
C ARG A 1 1.46 9.20 4.99
N ALA A 2 0.75 8.50 4.09
CA ALA A 2 -0.60 7.98 4.38
C ALA A 2 -0.68 7.13 5.67
N VAL A 3 0.25 6.19 5.86
CA VAL A 3 0.34 5.38 7.09
C VAL A 3 0.37 6.22 8.37
N VAL A 4 1.11 7.33 8.37
CA VAL A 4 1.22 8.25 9.52
C VAL A 4 -0.10 9.00 9.75
N GLN A 5 -0.72 9.49 8.68
CA GLN A 5 -1.97 10.24 8.77
C GLN A 5 -3.18 9.38 9.17
N THR A 6 -3.09 8.06 8.95
CA THR A 6 -4.06 7.07 9.43
C THR A 6 -3.62 6.42 10.76
N GLU A 7 -2.75 7.09 11.51
CA GLU A 7 -2.27 6.68 12.84
C GLU A 7 -1.60 5.29 12.92
N ALA A 8 -1.14 4.74 11.78
CA ALA A 8 -0.56 3.39 11.66
C ALA A 8 -1.48 2.25 12.16
N ARG A 9 -2.81 2.43 12.08
CA ARG A 9 -3.81 1.47 12.59
C ARG A 9 -4.47 0.59 11.53
N PHE A 10 -3.92 0.55 10.32
CA PHE A 10 -4.58 -0.09 9.18
C PHE A 10 -3.59 -0.90 8.34
N GLY A 11 -4.12 -1.91 7.64
CA GLY A 11 -3.34 -2.72 6.69
C GLY A 11 -3.18 -2.07 5.33
N LEU A 12 -2.39 -2.72 4.46
CA LEU A 12 -2.03 -2.22 3.12
C LEU A 12 -3.23 -1.83 2.27
N GLU A 13 -4.29 -2.63 2.29
CA GLU A 13 -5.47 -2.42 1.46
C GLU A 13 -6.18 -1.10 1.78
N HIS A 14 -6.41 -0.82 3.07
CA HIS A 14 -7.04 0.43 3.49
C HIS A 14 -6.17 1.64 3.13
N ILE A 15 -4.84 1.52 3.30
CA ILE A 15 -3.91 2.59 2.93
C ILE A 15 -3.96 2.86 1.42
N ALA A 16 -4.01 1.82 0.59
CA ALA A 16 -4.16 1.95 -0.85
C ALA A 16 -5.51 2.59 -1.24
N GLN A 17 -6.61 2.20 -0.58
CA GLN A 17 -7.93 2.80 -0.78
C GLN A 17 -7.96 4.30 -0.44
N VAL A 18 -7.31 4.70 0.66
CA VAL A 18 -7.15 6.12 1.03
C VAL A 18 -6.36 6.88 -0.04
N LEU A 19 -5.23 6.33 -0.50
CA LEU A 19 -4.41 6.95 -1.55
C LEU A 19 -5.18 7.10 -2.87
N LEU A 20 -6.01 6.12 -3.23
CA LEU A 20 -6.84 6.15 -4.42
C LEU A 20 -8.07 7.05 -4.29
N GLY A 21 -8.41 7.49 -3.08
CA GLY A 21 -9.62 8.28 -2.84
C GLY A 21 -10.89 7.45 -3.03
N LEU A 22 -10.83 6.16 -2.70
CA LEU A 22 -12.01 5.30 -2.69
C LEU A 22 -12.85 5.62 -1.46
N ARG A 23 -14.17 5.50 -1.59
CA ARG A 23 -15.08 5.59 -0.44
C ARG A 23 -15.50 4.20 -0.01
N ASN A 24 -15.51 3.97 1.29
CA ASN A 24 -16.07 2.78 1.93
C ASN A 24 -16.45 3.10 3.38
N PRO A 25 -17.22 2.23 4.05
CA PRO A 25 -17.66 2.46 5.42
C PRO A 25 -16.52 2.70 6.42
N HIS A 26 -15.35 2.08 6.23
CA HIS A 26 -14.20 2.29 7.11
C HIS A 26 -13.60 3.69 6.91
N ILE A 27 -13.36 4.10 5.67
CA ILE A 27 -12.83 5.43 5.34
C ILE A 27 -13.75 6.52 5.88
N ASP A 28 -15.06 6.36 5.70
CA ASP A 28 -16.05 7.33 6.17
C ASP A 28 -16.10 7.35 7.72
N SER A 29 -16.09 6.18 8.38
CA SER A 29 -16.17 6.08 9.84
C SER A 29 -14.96 6.68 10.56
N TYR A 30 -13.77 6.56 9.95
CA TYR A 30 -12.53 7.13 10.49
C TYR A 30 -12.25 8.55 9.96
N GLY A 31 -13.10 9.12 9.11
CA GLY A 31 -12.93 10.46 8.55
C GLY A 31 -11.70 10.60 7.65
N HIS A 32 -11.27 9.50 7.02
CA HIS A 32 -10.06 9.47 6.20
C HIS A 32 -10.23 10.16 4.84
N ASP A 33 -11.47 10.42 4.42
CA ASP A 33 -11.79 11.21 3.23
C ASP A 33 -11.43 12.70 3.38
N GLY A 34 -11.27 13.18 4.63
CA GLY A 34 -10.79 14.52 4.95
C GLY A 34 -9.26 14.67 5.03
N LEU A 35 -8.50 13.57 4.94
CA LEU A 35 -7.05 13.62 5.08
C LEU A 35 -6.39 14.26 3.86
N PRO A 36 -5.31 15.05 4.03
CA PRO A 36 -4.58 15.65 2.91
C PRO A 36 -4.13 14.64 1.86
N VAL A 37 -3.75 13.42 2.26
CA VAL A 37 -3.29 12.34 1.35
C VAL A 37 -4.40 11.68 0.56
N TYR A 38 -5.67 11.93 0.90
CA TYR A 38 -6.80 11.26 0.28
C TYR A 38 -6.87 11.56 -1.22
N GLY A 39 -6.90 10.51 -2.04
CA GLY A 39 -6.99 10.63 -3.49
C GLY A 39 -5.72 11.12 -4.22
N GLN A 40 -4.63 11.44 -3.51
CA GLN A 40 -3.39 11.90 -4.16
C GLN A 40 -2.78 10.83 -5.07
N GLY A 41 -2.97 9.56 -4.72
CA GLY A 41 -2.47 8.43 -5.51
C GLY A 41 -3.14 8.29 -6.87
N LYS A 42 -4.40 8.72 -6.99
CA LYS A 42 -5.16 8.69 -8.24
C LYS A 42 -4.51 9.48 -9.38
N ALA A 43 -3.78 10.55 -9.05
CA ALA A 43 -3.08 11.37 -10.04
C ALA A 43 -1.87 10.65 -10.67
N LEU A 44 -1.28 9.68 -9.97
CA LEU A 44 -0.19 8.86 -10.48
C LEU A 44 -0.72 7.59 -11.15
N SER A 45 -1.67 6.92 -10.52
CA SER A 45 -2.38 5.76 -11.06
C SER A 45 -3.67 5.51 -10.29
N GLY A 46 -4.74 5.19 -11.01
CA GLY A 46 -6.01 4.72 -10.43
C GLY A 46 -6.02 3.23 -10.07
N ASP A 47 -4.90 2.53 -10.22
CA ASP A 47 -4.80 1.08 -10.06
C ASP A 47 -4.45 0.66 -8.62
N MET A 48 -5.35 -0.13 -8.01
CA MET A 48 -5.19 -0.71 -6.67
C MET A 48 -3.99 -1.65 -6.57
N GLN A 49 -3.76 -2.50 -7.58
CA GLN A 49 -2.67 -3.48 -7.54
C GLN A 49 -1.32 -2.80 -7.58
N LEU A 50 -1.20 -1.71 -8.35
CA LEU A 50 0.01 -0.89 -8.34
C LEU A 50 0.30 -0.31 -6.95
N TRP A 51 -0.71 0.27 -6.29
CA TRP A 51 -0.50 0.85 -4.95
C TRP A 51 -0.16 -0.21 -3.90
N LEU A 52 -0.78 -1.39 -3.97
CA LEU A 52 -0.41 -2.53 -3.14
C LEU A 52 1.04 -2.97 -3.40
N SER A 53 1.46 -3.05 -4.68
CA SER A 53 2.85 -3.35 -5.04
C SER A 53 3.84 -2.33 -4.48
N VAL A 54 3.56 -1.03 -4.61
CA VAL A 54 4.39 0.04 -4.05
C VAL A 54 4.51 -0.10 -2.53
N LEU A 55 3.40 -0.34 -1.83
CA LEU A 55 3.42 -0.52 -0.38
C LEU A 55 4.17 -1.79 0.05
N ARG A 56 4.05 -2.90 -0.70
CA ARG A 56 4.85 -4.12 -0.49
C ARG A 56 6.34 -3.85 -0.67
N GLN A 57 6.73 -3.05 -1.65
CA GLN A 57 8.13 -2.68 -1.82
C GLN A 57 8.63 -1.77 -0.71
N CYS A 58 7.79 -0.88 -0.18
CA CYS A 58 8.15 -0.12 1.02
C CYS A 58 8.39 -1.04 2.23
N LEU A 59 7.62 -2.12 2.39
CA LEU A 59 7.88 -3.15 3.41
C LEU A 59 9.23 -3.85 3.16
N LEU A 60 9.49 -4.32 1.94
CA LEU A 60 10.75 -5.01 1.59
C LEU A 60 11.98 -4.12 1.78
N ASN A 61 11.85 -2.83 1.53
CA ASN A 61 12.93 -1.86 1.72
C ASN A 61 13.05 -1.38 3.19
N GLY A 62 12.24 -1.89 4.10
CA GLY A 62 12.24 -1.53 5.51
C GLY A 62 11.82 -0.09 5.79
N LEU A 63 11.05 0.53 4.89
CA LEU A 63 10.44 1.85 5.11
C LEU A 63 9.12 1.72 5.90
N LEU A 64 8.46 0.59 5.72
CA LEU A 64 7.31 0.16 6.49
C LEU A 64 7.65 -1.17 7.14
N GLU A 65 6.95 -1.49 8.21
CA GLU A 65 6.99 -2.81 8.84
C GLU A 65 5.58 -3.28 9.18
N LYS A 66 5.41 -4.59 9.29
CA LYS A 66 4.18 -5.17 9.81
C LYS A 66 4.31 -5.27 11.32
N ASP A 67 3.24 -4.90 12.01
CA ASP A 67 3.08 -5.32 13.39
C ASP A 67 2.85 -6.85 13.38
N ILE A 68 3.71 -7.58 14.07
CA ILE A 68 3.67 -9.05 14.13
C ILE A 68 2.67 -9.50 15.21
N ASP A 69 2.40 -8.64 16.20
CA ASP A 69 1.52 -8.91 17.33
C ASP A 69 0.06 -8.51 17.00
N SER A 70 -0.13 -7.53 16.12
CA SER A 70 -1.44 -7.11 15.60
C SER A 70 -1.74 -7.71 14.23
N ILE A 71 -3.00 -8.07 13.95
CA ILE A 71 -3.40 -8.66 12.67
C ILE A 71 -3.20 -7.65 11.52
N GLY A 72 -2.07 -7.77 10.81
CA GLY A 72 -1.85 -7.17 9.49
C GLY A 72 -1.71 -5.65 9.43
N LEU A 73 -1.53 -4.99 10.58
CA LEU A 73 -1.32 -3.54 10.64
C LEU A 73 0.08 -3.17 10.13
N ILE A 74 0.20 -2.03 9.47
CA ILE A 74 1.50 -1.52 9.02
C ILE A 74 1.89 -0.25 9.76
N HIS A 75 3.15 -0.22 10.17
CA HIS A 75 3.77 0.91 10.84
C HIS A 75 4.87 1.51 9.95
N ILE A 76 5.17 2.78 10.20
CA ILE A 76 6.32 3.44 9.60
C ILE A 76 7.56 3.18 10.46
N THR A 77 8.67 2.81 9.83
CA THR A 77 9.95 2.65 10.53
C THR A 77 10.66 3.99 10.67
N GLU A 78 11.70 4.07 11.50
CA GLU A 78 12.59 5.25 11.55
C GLU A 78 13.15 5.59 10.17
N LYS A 79 13.58 4.56 9.41
CA LYS A 79 14.04 4.71 8.02
C LYS A 79 12.95 5.29 7.10
N GLY A 80 11.68 4.91 7.32
CA GLY A 80 10.54 5.46 6.60
C GLY A 80 10.28 6.93 6.92
N ILE A 81 10.47 7.34 8.18
CA ILE A 81 10.38 8.74 8.60
C ILE A 81 11.48 9.56 7.93
N ASP A 82 12.74 9.10 8.01
CA ASP A 82 13.88 9.74 7.36
C ASP A 82 13.67 9.90 5.85
N PHE A 83 13.08 8.89 5.20
CA PHE A 83 12.75 8.94 3.78
C PHE A 83 11.69 10.01 3.44
N ILE A 84 10.74 10.26 4.33
CA ILE A 84 9.73 11.32 4.14
C ILE A 84 10.36 12.72 4.22
N GLU A 85 11.35 12.89 5.09
CA GLU A 85 12.08 14.15 5.26
C GLU A 85 13.12 14.36 4.15
N ASN A 86 13.81 13.29 3.76
CA ASN A 86 14.91 13.29 2.80
C ASN A 86 14.67 12.28 1.67
N PRO A 87 13.70 12.53 0.76
CA PRO A 87 13.29 11.57 -0.26
C PRO A 87 14.45 11.22 -1.19
N GLN A 88 14.76 9.92 -1.27
CA GLN A 88 15.75 9.38 -2.19
C GLN A 88 15.04 8.75 -3.40
N ARG A 89 15.69 8.76 -4.57
CA ARG A 89 15.17 8.01 -5.72
C ARG A 89 15.29 6.52 -5.44
N MET A 90 14.21 5.80 -5.67
CA MET A 90 14.16 4.35 -5.56
C MET A 90 13.60 3.78 -6.85
N THR A 91 14.24 2.75 -7.36
CA THR A 91 13.70 1.96 -8.46
C THR A 91 12.77 0.92 -7.87
N LEU A 92 11.52 0.92 -8.33
CA LEU A 92 10.55 -0.09 -7.96
C LEU A 92 10.49 -1.16 -9.05
N THR A 93 10.48 -2.43 -8.65
CA THR A 93 10.28 -3.54 -9.58
C THR A 93 8.78 -3.62 -9.88
N LYS A 94 8.37 -3.76 -11.15
CA LYS A 94 6.95 -4.06 -11.42
C LYS A 94 6.62 -5.40 -10.77
N ASP A 95 5.49 -5.46 -10.07
CA ASP A 95 4.99 -6.73 -9.55
C ASP A 95 4.88 -7.73 -10.70
N HIS A 96 5.32 -8.95 -10.46
CA HIS A 96 5.00 -10.10 -11.28
C HIS A 96 3.74 -10.70 -10.69
N ASP A 97 2.68 -10.77 -11.48
CA ASP A 97 1.40 -11.32 -11.03
C ASP A 97 1.52 -12.85 -10.95
N PHE A 98 2.20 -13.35 -9.91
CA PHE A 98 2.43 -14.77 -9.69
C PHE A 98 1.12 -15.56 -9.50
N GLU A 99 0.00 -14.90 -9.16
CA GLU A 99 -1.31 -15.55 -9.09
C GLU A 99 -1.91 -15.72 -10.48
N ALA A 100 -1.81 -14.70 -11.36
CA ALA A 100 -2.19 -14.85 -12.76
C ALA A 100 -1.30 -15.87 -13.50
N GLU A 101 0.01 -15.84 -13.28
CA GLU A 101 0.95 -16.80 -13.87
C GLU A 101 0.68 -18.25 -13.39
N LYS A 102 0.37 -18.44 -12.10
CA LYS A 102 -0.04 -19.77 -11.59
C LYS A 102 -1.37 -20.24 -12.17
N GLN A 103 -2.32 -19.34 -12.35
CA GLN A 103 -3.64 -19.70 -12.86
C GLN A 103 -3.56 -20.05 -14.37
N GLU A 104 -2.72 -19.35 -15.13
CA GLU A 104 -2.39 -19.69 -16.51
C GLU A 104 -1.65 -21.04 -16.63
N GLU A 105 -0.67 -21.32 -15.74
CA GLU A 105 0.01 -22.62 -15.68
C GLU A 105 -0.96 -23.77 -15.33
N GLU A 106 -1.88 -23.58 -14.38
CA GLU A 106 -2.89 -24.59 -14.00
C GLU A 106 -3.96 -24.83 -15.08
N ASP A 107 -4.27 -23.83 -15.90
CA ASP A 107 -5.21 -23.95 -17.02
C ASP A 107 -4.57 -24.60 -18.27
N GLU A 108 -3.27 -24.36 -18.52
CA GLU A 108 -2.50 -25.04 -19.57
C GLU A 108 -2.26 -26.53 -19.26
N GLU A 109 -2.08 -26.91 -18.00
CA GLU A 109 -1.86 -28.31 -17.59
C GLU A 109 -3.15 -29.18 -17.68
N LYS A 110 -4.31 -28.55 -17.85
CA LYS A 110 -5.63 -29.21 -17.96
C LYS A 110 -6.13 -29.45 -19.40
N THR A 111 -5.35 -29.05 -20.42
CA THR A 111 -5.69 -29.24 -21.85
C THR A 111 -4.85 -30.36 -22.48
#